data_AF-A0A4D9DBS2-F1
#
_entry.id   AF-A0A4D9DBS2-F1
#
_cell.length_a   1.000
_cell.length_b   1.000
_cell.length_c   1.000
_cell.angle_alpha   90.00
_cell.angle_beta   90.00
_cell.angle_gamma   90.00
#
_symmetry.space_group_name_H-M   'P 1'
#
loop_
_entity.id
_entity.type
_entity.pdbx_description
1 polymer ?
#
loop_
_entity_poly.entity_id
_entity_poly.type
_entity_poly.pdbx_seq_one_letter_code
_entity_poly.pdbx_strand_id
1 'polypeptide(L)'
;MGDSLPSVGGPRHDPLSIAWQYRKYINTPTPPPRGSAPTTPASSSFCNSYDLSRDIQPEVLAAAAPPVVVDVSEEEEGQPEPSSAFSCVYQSVAGAIKSLPENTVLRVVIKSFLTKTGAWASAHEGEPLLLLHSLRRLIRHHPVAIFVTLPAHHIPQRQRRLLARVADTVLELQSFAGHRHRTAPEFEAFAGFLHIKALQHLNALAPIRGPSNKLGVKRDRRKLHIEPLHLPPEGVRTLTEDVEMQKRGRRRKEEGGWGPGGEGKTGGLVPGMMCATSGRGGHGASLDF
;
A
#
# COMPACT_ATOMS: atom_id res chain seq x y z
N MET A 1 -44.16 75.70 26.69
CA MET A 1 -44.05 76.26 25.32
C MET A 1 -42.71 75.86 24.77
N GLY A 2 -42.69 75.05 23.71
CA GLY A 2 -41.47 74.60 23.06
C GLY A 2 -41.61 73.22 22.40
N ASP A 3 -42.61 73.06 21.55
CA ASP A 3 -42.65 71.95 20.57
C ASP A 3 -41.73 72.29 19.38
N SER A 4 -40.93 71.31 18.92
CA SER A 4 -40.89 70.78 17.53
C SER A 4 -39.51 70.22 17.08
N LEU A 5 -39.45 68.86 17.02
CA LEU A 5 -39.04 67.95 15.91
C LEU A 5 -37.69 68.13 15.13
N PRO A 6 -37.24 67.13 14.33
CA PRO A 6 -36.88 65.75 14.68
C PRO A 6 -35.47 65.37 14.14
N SER A 7 -34.70 64.53 14.84
CA SER A 7 -33.49 63.95 14.26
C SER A 7 -33.82 62.62 13.57
N VAL A 8 -33.63 62.63 12.26
CA VAL A 8 -33.88 61.58 11.27
C VAL A 8 -33.15 60.28 11.61
N GLY A 9 -33.87 59.18 11.44
CA GLY A 9 -33.41 57.83 11.75
C GLY A 9 -32.21 57.35 10.92
N GLY A 10 -31.15 56.93 11.62
CA GLY A 10 -30.26 55.90 11.14
C GLY A 10 -30.86 54.51 11.40
N PRO A 11 -30.63 53.51 10.54
CA PRO A 11 -31.19 52.18 10.75
C PRO A 11 -30.65 51.63 12.07
N ARG A 12 -31.57 51.30 12.99
CA ARG A 12 -31.25 50.47 14.15
C ARG A 12 -30.80 49.12 13.60
N HIS A 13 -29.49 48.92 13.54
CA HIS A 13 -28.95 47.60 13.32
C HIS A 13 -29.29 46.79 14.57
N ASP A 14 -30.36 46.00 14.49
CA ASP A 14 -30.62 44.94 15.45
C ASP A 14 -29.39 44.02 15.46
N PRO A 15 -28.62 43.93 16.56
CA PRO A 15 -27.39 43.14 16.59
C PRO A 15 -27.68 41.62 16.59
N LEU A 16 -28.90 41.20 16.23
CA LEU A 16 -29.37 39.82 16.34
C LEU A 16 -30.39 39.43 15.24
N SER A 17 -30.44 40.15 14.11
CA SER A 17 -31.28 39.76 12.95
C SER A 17 -30.89 38.40 12.34
N ILE A 18 -29.69 37.90 12.65
CA ILE A 18 -29.20 36.59 12.20
C ILE A 18 -29.57 35.50 13.22
N ALA A 19 -29.83 35.86 14.48
CA ALA A 19 -30.02 34.90 15.57
C ALA A 19 -31.37 34.17 15.53
N TRP A 20 -32.42 34.72 14.88
CA TRP A 20 -33.73 34.06 14.84
C TRP A 20 -33.71 32.74 14.06
N GLN A 21 -32.87 32.64 13.02
CA GLN A 21 -32.73 31.42 12.23
C GLN A 21 -32.10 30.27 13.01
N TYR A 22 -31.39 30.57 14.11
CA TYR A 22 -30.77 29.57 14.98
C TYR A 22 -31.69 29.05 16.08
N ARG A 23 -32.91 29.59 16.23
CA ARG A 23 -33.89 29.13 17.22
C ARG A 23 -34.20 27.63 17.11
N LYS A 24 -34.12 27.07 15.89
CA LYS A 24 -34.29 25.62 15.64
C LYS A 24 -33.14 24.75 16.16
N TYR A 25 -31.99 25.34 16.51
CA TYR A 25 -30.81 24.64 17.01
C TYR A 25 -30.58 24.82 18.52
N ILE A 26 -31.29 25.75 19.17
CA ILE A 26 -31.13 26.04 20.61
C ILE A 26 -31.82 24.96 21.48
N ASN A 27 -32.90 24.36 20.97
CA ASN A 27 -33.67 23.34 21.69
C ASN A 27 -33.45 21.91 21.18
N THR A 28 -32.53 21.70 20.24
CA THR A 28 -32.09 20.36 19.85
C THR A 28 -30.99 19.91 20.80
N PRO A 29 -31.11 18.74 21.47
CA PRO A 29 -30.04 18.24 22.32
C PRO A 29 -28.74 18.20 21.52
N THR A 30 -27.73 18.88 22.04
CA THR A 30 -26.41 19.04 21.43
C THR A 30 -25.90 17.66 20.99
N PRO A 31 -25.63 17.43 19.69
CA PRO A 31 -24.97 16.20 19.30
C PRO A 31 -23.60 16.18 19.99
N PRO A 32 -23.18 15.03 20.57
CA PRO A 32 -21.92 14.95 21.29
C PRO A 32 -20.76 15.39 20.39
N PRO A 33 -19.69 15.96 20.96
CA PRO A 33 -18.51 16.33 20.18
C PRO A 33 -18.09 15.14 19.33
N ARG A 34 -17.82 15.37 18.03
CA ARG A 34 -17.31 14.34 17.11
C ARG A 34 -16.07 13.71 17.76
N GLY A 35 -16.26 12.53 18.36
CA GLY A 35 -15.26 11.88 19.22
C GLY A 35 -15.81 11.19 20.46
N SER A 36 -17.05 11.48 20.89
CA SER A 36 -17.70 10.71 21.97
C SER A 36 -18.93 9.99 21.43
N ALA A 37 -18.75 8.69 21.14
CA ALA A 37 -19.85 7.77 20.88
C ALA A 37 -20.76 7.69 22.12
N PRO A 38 -22.08 7.46 21.95
CA PRO A 38 -22.94 7.11 23.07
C PRO A 38 -22.35 5.90 23.79
N THR A 39 -22.41 5.89 25.11
CA THR A 39 -21.97 4.79 25.98
C THR A 39 -22.88 3.57 25.76
N THR A 40 -22.69 2.90 24.63
CA THR A 40 -23.14 1.53 24.39
C THR A 40 -22.30 0.58 25.27
N PRO A 41 -22.89 -0.52 25.78
CA PRO A 41 -22.13 -1.52 26.53
C PRO A 41 -20.96 -1.99 25.67
N ALA A 42 -19.75 -1.97 26.26
CA ALA A 42 -18.45 -2.32 25.69
C ALA A 42 -18.47 -2.61 24.17
N SER A 43 -18.29 -1.58 23.35
CA SER A 43 -18.11 -1.76 21.91
C SER A 43 -16.91 -2.70 21.70
N SER A 44 -17.16 -3.94 21.28
CA SER A 44 -16.09 -4.84 20.89
C SER A 44 -15.37 -4.23 19.68
N SER A 45 -14.14 -3.76 19.88
CA SER A 45 -13.34 -3.25 18.78
C SER A 45 -13.01 -4.41 17.84
N PHE A 46 -13.55 -4.37 16.61
CA PHE A 46 -13.26 -5.40 15.61
C PHE A 46 -11.76 -5.48 15.26
N CYS A 47 -11.09 -4.32 15.27
CA CYS A 47 -9.68 -4.19 14.96
C CYS A 47 -8.98 -3.32 16.01
N ASN A 48 -7.72 -3.66 16.28
CA ASN A 48 -6.86 -2.92 17.21
C ASN A 48 -5.72 -2.25 16.44
N SER A 49 -5.31 -1.07 16.89
CA SER A 49 -4.09 -0.43 16.40
C SER A 49 -2.89 -0.94 17.20
N TYR A 50 -1.93 -1.55 16.51
CA TYR A 50 -0.70 -2.07 17.13
C TYR A 50 0.47 -1.10 16.93
N ASP A 51 1.31 -0.95 17.96
CA ASP A 51 2.59 -0.26 17.86
C ASP A 51 3.69 -1.28 17.53
N LEU A 52 4.17 -1.25 16.29
CA LEU A 52 5.20 -2.18 15.79
C LEU A 52 6.58 -1.99 16.44
N SER A 53 6.77 -0.96 17.27
CA SER A 53 8.00 -0.73 18.02
C SER A 53 7.99 -1.36 19.41
N ARG A 54 6.89 -2.02 19.79
CA ARG A 54 6.70 -2.63 21.11
C ARG A 54 6.33 -4.09 20.94
N ASP A 55 6.78 -4.90 21.90
CA ASP A 55 6.33 -6.27 22.02
C ASP A 55 4.94 -6.34 22.66
N ILE A 56 4.24 -7.46 22.41
CA ILE A 56 2.97 -7.73 23.06
C ILE A 56 3.22 -8.01 24.54
N GLN A 57 2.43 -7.36 25.40
CA GLN A 57 2.49 -7.57 26.85
C GLN A 57 2.24 -9.04 27.21
N PRO A 58 3.07 -9.65 28.08
CA PRO A 58 2.96 -11.07 28.41
C PRO A 58 1.61 -11.42 29.05
N GLU A 59 0.99 -10.49 29.78
CA GLU A 59 -0.32 -10.66 30.40
C GLU A 59 -1.41 -10.88 29.34
N VAL A 60 -1.32 -10.18 28.20
CA VAL A 60 -2.25 -10.33 27.08
C VAL A 60 -2.07 -11.69 26.41
N LEU A 61 -0.83 -12.16 26.26
CA LEU A 61 -0.54 -13.50 25.72
C LEU A 61 -1.02 -14.61 26.66
N ALA A 62 -0.83 -14.44 27.97
CA ALA A 62 -1.30 -15.38 28.98
C ALA A 62 -2.83 -15.48 29.00
N ALA A 63 -3.52 -14.35 28.83
CA ALA A 63 -4.99 -14.31 28.78
C ALA A 63 -5.58 -14.86 27.46
N ALA A 64 -4.86 -14.77 26.33
CA ALA A 64 -5.37 -15.09 25.00
C ALA A 64 -5.15 -16.54 24.53
N ALA A 65 -4.66 -17.41 25.42
CA ALA A 65 -4.03 -18.70 25.09
C ALA A 65 -2.79 -18.51 24.18
N PRO A 66 -1.63 -19.05 24.55
CA PRO A 66 -0.43 -18.88 23.74
C PRO A 66 -0.60 -19.51 22.35
N PRO A 67 -0.04 -18.91 21.29
CA PRO A 67 -0.09 -19.50 19.97
C PRO A 67 0.62 -20.85 19.96
N VAL A 68 -0.03 -21.88 19.44
CA VAL A 68 0.61 -23.17 19.19
C VAL A 68 1.57 -23.00 18.01
N VAL A 69 2.86 -23.16 18.29
CA VAL A 69 3.91 -23.14 17.26
C VAL A 69 4.18 -24.58 16.86
N VAL A 70 4.02 -24.87 15.57
CA VAL A 70 4.38 -26.15 14.97
C VAL A 70 5.63 -25.91 14.14
N ASP A 71 6.77 -26.45 14.56
CA ASP A 71 7.95 -26.49 13.72
C ASP A 71 7.83 -27.68 12.76
N VAL A 72 7.89 -27.39 11.47
CA VAL A 72 7.79 -28.40 10.41
C VAL A 72 9.20 -28.90 10.03
N SER A 73 10.25 -28.28 10.57
CA SER A 73 11.65 -28.57 10.26
C SER A 73 12.25 -29.69 11.11
N GLU A 74 11.60 -30.04 12.21
CA GLU A 74 12.01 -31.13 13.09
C GLU A 74 11.46 -32.44 12.52
N GLU A 75 12.34 -33.29 11.99
CA GLU A 75 12.00 -34.66 11.66
C GLU A 75 11.84 -35.43 12.98
N GLU A 76 10.66 -36.00 13.23
CA GLU A 76 10.47 -36.86 14.41
C GLU A 76 11.29 -38.16 14.23
N GLU A 77 12.32 -38.31 15.06
CA GLU A 77 13.16 -39.50 15.12
C GLU A 77 12.31 -40.71 15.56
N GLY A 78 11.99 -41.62 14.63
CA GLY A 78 11.31 -42.89 14.93
C GLY A 78 10.00 -43.20 14.20
N GLN A 79 9.54 -42.36 13.26
CA GLN A 79 8.41 -42.70 12.39
C GLN A 79 8.85 -43.63 11.23
N PRO A 80 8.06 -44.68 10.89
CA PRO A 80 8.44 -45.68 9.89
C PRO A 80 8.45 -45.18 8.43
N GLU A 81 7.87 -44.02 8.16
CA GLU A 81 7.91 -43.34 6.86
C GLU A 81 8.02 -41.82 7.12
N PRO A 82 8.89 -41.08 6.41
CA PRO A 82 8.99 -39.64 6.59
C PRO A 82 7.69 -38.97 6.10
N SER A 83 6.82 -38.58 7.03
CA SER A 83 5.64 -37.77 6.72
C SER A 83 6.10 -36.45 6.10
N SER A 84 5.65 -36.16 4.89
CA SER A 84 6.04 -34.91 4.22
C SER A 84 5.63 -33.71 5.08
N ALA A 85 6.45 -32.66 5.07
CA ALA A 85 6.17 -31.39 5.75
C ALA A 85 4.73 -30.88 5.49
N PHE A 86 4.26 -31.07 4.27
CA PHE A 86 2.90 -30.74 3.84
C PHE A 86 1.83 -31.56 4.58
N SER A 87 2.06 -32.86 4.75
CA SER A 87 1.15 -33.76 5.48
C SER A 87 1.08 -33.40 6.96
N CYS A 88 2.24 -33.12 7.58
CA CYS A 88 2.31 -32.66 8.97
C CYS A 88 1.49 -31.37 9.19
N VAL A 89 1.63 -30.37 8.32
CA VAL A 89 0.85 -29.13 8.40
C VAL A 89 -0.65 -29.39 8.24
N TYR A 90 -1.05 -30.22 7.27
CA TYR A 90 -2.46 -30.57 7.08
C TYR A 90 -3.04 -31.26 8.32
N GLN A 91 -2.34 -32.26 8.87
CA GLN A 91 -2.78 -32.98 10.05
C GLN A 91 -2.84 -32.08 11.29
N SER A 92 -1.87 -31.19 11.46
CA SER A 92 -1.86 -30.21 12.55
C SER A 92 -3.07 -29.28 12.50
N VAL A 93 -3.38 -28.73 11.31
CA VAL A 93 -4.55 -27.87 11.13
C VAL A 93 -5.85 -28.66 11.33
N ALA A 94 -5.96 -29.85 10.76
CA ALA A 94 -7.14 -30.70 10.92
C ALA A 94 -7.36 -31.15 12.37
N GLY A 95 -6.29 -31.44 13.11
CA GLY A 95 -6.33 -31.76 14.54
C GLY A 95 -6.78 -30.55 15.37
N ALA A 96 -6.20 -29.38 15.13
CA ALA A 96 -6.60 -28.14 15.78
C ALA A 96 -8.07 -27.79 15.52
N ILE A 97 -8.58 -28.07 14.31
CA ILE A 97 -9.99 -27.86 14.00
C ILE A 97 -10.91 -28.75 14.84
N LYS A 98 -10.52 -30.01 15.08
CA LYS A 98 -11.31 -30.96 15.88
C LYS A 98 -11.33 -30.60 17.37
N SER A 99 -10.28 -29.95 17.87
CA SER A 99 -10.19 -29.52 19.27
C SER A 99 -10.71 -28.09 19.51
N LEU A 100 -11.21 -27.40 18.48
CA LEU A 100 -11.76 -26.05 18.62
C LEU A 100 -13.01 -26.06 19.51
N PRO A 101 -13.06 -25.21 20.55
CA PRO A 101 -14.28 -24.94 21.28
C PRO A 101 -15.37 -24.35 20.38
N GLU A 102 -16.63 -24.57 20.73
CA GLU A 102 -17.75 -23.97 20.02
C GLU A 102 -17.62 -22.44 19.96
N ASN A 103 -17.98 -21.86 18.81
CA ASN A 103 -17.98 -20.41 18.57
C ASN A 103 -16.60 -19.71 18.65
N THR A 104 -15.51 -20.46 18.47
CA THR A 104 -14.15 -19.90 18.36
C THR A 104 -13.66 -19.88 16.91
N VAL A 105 -12.81 -18.92 16.57
CA VAL A 105 -12.22 -18.77 15.23
C VAL A 105 -10.75 -19.15 15.28
N LEU A 106 -10.34 -20.12 14.46
CA LEU A 106 -8.94 -20.50 14.33
C LEU A 106 -8.22 -19.59 13.33
N ARG A 107 -7.08 -19.05 13.73
CA ARG A 107 -6.21 -18.23 12.86
C ARG A 107 -4.89 -18.95 12.66
N VAL A 108 -4.68 -19.49 11.47
CA VAL A 108 -3.45 -20.22 11.11
C VAL A 108 -2.55 -19.29 10.31
N VAL A 109 -1.26 -19.25 10.66
CA VAL A 109 -0.25 -18.48 9.93
C VAL A 109 0.85 -19.41 9.47
N ILE A 110 0.98 -19.62 8.17
CA ILE A 110 2.09 -20.36 7.55
C ILE A 110 3.12 -19.35 7.07
N LYS A 111 4.24 -19.26 7.79
CA LYS A 111 5.31 -18.31 7.48
C LYS A 111 6.31 -18.91 6.50
N SER A 112 6.77 -18.09 5.55
CA SER A 112 7.90 -18.43 4.66
C SER A 112 7.71 -19.74 3.89
N PHE A 113 6.49 -20.00 3.43
CA PHE A 113 6.10 -21.18 2.66
C PHE A 113 6.94 -21.31 1.37
N LEU A 114 7.41 -22.52 1.06
CA LEU A 114 8.23 -22.82 -0.12
C LEU A 114 9.56 -22.05 -0.18
N THR A 115 10.13 -21.74 0.98
CA THR A 115 11.54 -21.33 1.01
C THR A 115 12.41 -22.52 0.62
N LYS A 116 13.49 -22.30 -0.14
CA LYS A 116 14.41 -23.35 -0.59
C LYS A 116 15.23 -24.00 0.54
N THR A 117 14.92 -23.70 1.79
CA THR A 117 15.64 -24.15 2.99
C THR A 117 14.66 -24.72 3.99
N GLY A 118 15.11 -25.69 4.79
CA GLY A 118 14.30 -26.36 5.81
C GLY A 118 13.27 -27.33 5.22
N ALA A 119 12.18 -27.52 5.95
CA ALA A 119 11.12 -28.50 5.68
C ALA A 119 10.52 -28.49 4.26
N TRP A 120 10.61 -27.36 3.57
CA TRP A 120 10.00 -27.18 2.24
C TRP A 120 10.94 -27.52 1.07
N ALA A 121 12.21 -27.80 1.34
CA ALA A 121 13.24 -27.93 0.31
C ALA A 121 13.02 -29.15 -0.62
N SER A 122 12.42 -30.21 -0.10
CA SER A 122 12.15 -31.47 -0.81
C SER A 122 10.78 -31.51 -1.50
N ALA A 123 10.07 -30.37 -1.59
CA ALA A 123 8.72 -30.33 -2.13
C ALA A 123 8.65 -30.80 -3.59
N HIS A 124 7.87 -31.86 -3.86
CA HIS A 124 7.53 -32.24 -5.22
C HIS A 124 6.63 -31.19 -5.90
N GLU A 125 6.66 -31.10 -7.23
CA GLU A 125 6.00 -30.02 -8.01
C GLU A 125 4.48 -29.86 -7.77
N GLY A 126 3.80 -30.85 -7.17
CA GLY A 126 2.37 -30.83 -6.88
C GLY A 126 1.97 -30.70 -5.41
N GLU A 127 2.82 -31.07 -4.45
CA GLU A 127 2.47 -31.11 -3.02
C GLU A 127 2.01 -29.78 -2.46
N PRO A 128 2.63 -28.63 -2.80
CA PRO A 128 2.18 -27.34 -2.29
C PRO A 128 0.76 -26.99 -2.75
N LEU A 129 0.41 -27.35 -3.98
CA LEU A 129 -0.91 -27.10 -4.54
C LEU A 129 -1.96 -28.01 -3.88
N LEU A 130 -1.61 -29.28 -3.67
CA LEU A 130 -2.47 -30.24 -2.99
C LEU A 130 -2.73 -29.84 -1.55
N LEU A 131 -1.71 -29.38 -0.81
CA LEU A 131 -1.88 -28.85 0.54
C LEU A 131 -2.85 -27.67 0.55
N LEU A 132 -2.59 -26.63 -0.24
CA LEU A 132 -3.45 -25.43 -0.25
C LEU A 132 -4.88 -25.77 -0.70
N HIS A 133 -5.05 -26.69 -1.64
CA HIS A 133 -6.38 -27.14 -2.08
C HIS A 133 -7.12 -27.90 -0.98
N SER A 134 -6.40 -28.73 -0.22
CA SER A 134 -6.97 -29.50 0.89
C SER A 134 -7.33 -28.58 2.07
N LEU A 135 -6.47 -27.62 2.40
CA LEU A 135 -6.75 -26.58 3.38
C LEU A 135 -7.95 -25.73 2.95
N ARG A 136 -8.05 -25.35 1.66
CA ARG A 136 -9.22 -24.64 1.11
C ARG A 136 -10.52 -25.41 1.34
N ARG A 137 -10.49 -26.74 1.25
CA ARG A 137 -11.67 -27.58 1.54
C ARG A 137 -12.04 -27.52 3.02
N LEU A 138 -11.06 -27.59 3.91
CA LEU A 138 -11.29 -27.51 5.37
C LEU A 138 -11.91 -26.16 5.78
N ILE A 139 -11.37 -25.03 5.32
CA ILE A 139 -11.86 -23.70 5.72
C ILE A 139 -13.30 -23.40 5.26
N ARG A 140 -13.84 -24.12 4.27
CA ARG A 140 -15.22 -23.91 3.80
C ARG A 140 -16.28 -24.39 4.79
N HIS A 141 -15.91 -25.32 5.67
CA HIS A 141 -16.84 -25.95 6.61
C HIS A 141 -16.57 -25.57 8.07
N HIS A 142 -15.50 -24.82 8.33
CA HIS A 142 -15.04 -24.49 9.69
C HIS A 142 -14.69 -23.00 9.80
N PRO A 143 -14.84 -22.37 10.97
CA PRO A 143 -14.50 -20.96 11.20
C PRO A 143 -12.98 -20.76 11.29
N VAL A 144 -12.28 -20.93 10.17
CA VAL A 144 -10.82 -20.92 10.08
C VAL A 144 -10.36 -19.89 9.05
N ALA A 145 -9.40 -19.06 9.44
CA ALA A 145 -8.69 -18.15 8.53
C ALA A 145 -7.22 -18.58 8.44
N ILE A 146 -6.72 -18.75 7.21
CA ILE A 146 -5.33 -19.15 6.96
C ILE A 146 -4.62 -18.02 6.22
N PHE A 147 -3.50 -17.55 6.78
CA PHE A 147 -2.61 -16.57 6.17
C PHE A 147 -1.28 -17.22 5.81
N VAL A 148 -0.93 -17.20 4.53
CA VAL A 148 0.30 -17.82 4.01
C VAL A 148 1.21 -16.73 3.46
N THR A 149 2.46 -16.68 3.93
CA THR A 149 3.50 -15.83 3.35
C THR A 149 4.53 -16.67 2.61
N LEU A 150 5.02 -16.19 1.47
CA LEU A 150 6.03 -16.89 0.67
C LEU A 150 7.00 -15.91 0.01
N PRO A 151 8.30 -16.26 -0.12
CA PRO A 151 9.28 -15.44 -0.83
C PRO A 151 9.13 -15.60 -2.35
N ALA A 152 8.38 -14.70 -2.98
CA ALA A 152 8.02 -14.80 -4.39
C ALA A 152 9.21 -14.85 -5.37
N HIS A 153 10.39 -14.35 -4.98
CA HIS A 153 11.58 -14.28 -5.84
C HIS A 153 12.24 -15.65 -6.08
N HIS A 154 12.03 -16.63 -5.19
CA HIS A 154 12.57 -17.99 -5.36
C HIS A 154 11.62 -18.93 -6.09
N ILE A 155 10.37 -18.51 -6.31
CA ILE A 155 9.30 -19.36 -6.84
C ILE A 155 9.04 -19.00 -8.31
N PRO A 156 9.12 -19.97 -9.24
CA PRO A 156 8.81 -19.74 -10.64
C PRO A 156 7.43 -19.10 -10.84
N GLN A 157 7.32 -18.18 -11.80
CA GLN A 157 6.06 -17.46 -12.05
C GLN A 157 4.90 -18.41 -12.35
N ARG A 158 5.14 -19.53 -13.05
CA ARG A 158 4.14 -20.57 -13.32
C ARG A 158 3.56 -21.13 -12.01
N GLN A 159 4.42 -21.53 -11.07
CA GLN A 159 3.99 -22.09 -9.79
C GLN A 159 3.27 -21.03 -8.94
N ARG A 160 3.74 -19.78 -8.90
CA ARG A 160 3.03 -18.67 -8.23
C ARG A 160 1.62 -18.47 -8.76
N ARG A 161 1.43 -18.51 -10.08
CA ARG A 161 0.10 -18.40 -10.72
C ARG A 161 -0.81 -19.57 -10.34
N LEU A 162 -0.28 -20.78 -10.24
CA LEU A 162 -1.06 -21.95 -9.82
C LEU A 162 -1.49 -21.83 -8.35
N LEU A 163 -0.58 -21.45 -7.45
CA LEU A 163 -0.88 -21.24 -6.03
C LEU A 163 -1.94 -20.14 -5.86
N ALA A 164 -1.81 -19.05 -6.62
CA ALA A 164 -2.76 -17.94 -6.61
C ALA A 164 -4.19 -18.33 -7.03
N ARG A 165 -4.38 -19.38 -7.84
CA ARG A 165 -5.72 -19.87 -8.24
C ARG A 165 -6.47 -20.57 -7.11
N VAL A 166 -5.76 -21.08 -6.12
CA VAL A 166 -6.35 -21.82 -4.99
C VAL A 166 -6.64 -20.89 -3.80
N ALA A 167 -5.94 -19.76 -3.71
CA ALA A 167 -6.16 -18.76 -2.67
C ALA A 167 -7.37 -17.87 -2.96
N ASP A 168 -8.13 -17.52 -1.92
CA ASP A 168 -9.22 -16.52 -2.03
C ASP A 168 -8.68 -15.12 -2.25
N THR A 169 -7.60 -14.76 -1.55
CA THR A 169 -6.97 -13.45 -1.63
C THR A 169 -5.49 -13.60 -1.91
N VAL A 170 -4.98 -12.81 -2.86
CA VAL A 170 -3.58 -12.80 -3.26
C VAL A 170 -3.06 -11.37 -3.27
N LEU A 171 -2.09 -11.12 -2.40
CA LEU A 171 -1.40 -9.85 -2.26
C LEU A 171 0.08 -10.06 -2.61
N GLU A 172 0.65 -9.17 -3.42
CA GLU A 172 2.08 -9.17 -3.75
C GLU A 172 2.71 -7.88 -3.21
N LEU A 173 3.66 -8.04 -2.27
CA LEU A 173 4.44 -6.94 -1.73
C LEU A 173 5.73 -6.80 -2.53
N GLN A 174 5.95 -5.62 -3.10
CA GLN A 174 7.15 -5.26 -3.82
C GLN A 174 7.92 -4.20 -3.05
N SER A 175 9.10 -4.54 -2.54
CA SER A 175 9.97 -3.61 -1.81
C SER A 175 10.78 -2.73 -2.75
N PHE A 176 11.04 -1.48 -2.35
CA PHE A 176 12.02 -0.60 -3.02
C PHE A 176 13.43 -0.72 -2.46
N ALA A 177 13.63 -1.55 -1.43
CA ALA A 177 14.97 -1.83 -0.92
C ALA A 177 15.90 -2.29 -2.07
N GLY A 178 17.08 -1.68 -2.17
CA GLY A 178 18.05 -1.92 -3.24
C GLY A 178 17.74 -1.26 -4.60
N HIS A 179 16.55 -0.70 -4.79
CA HIS A 179 16.11 -0.15 -6.09
C HIS A 179 15.63 1.31 -6.01
N ARG A 180 15.89 2.00 -4.89
CA ARG A 180 15.49 3.40 -4.66
C ARG A 180 16.01 4.37 -5.73
N HIS A 181 17.17 4.09 -6.33
CA HIS A 181 17.71 4.88 -7.43
C HIS A 181 16.88 4.80 -8.72
N ARG A 182 16.01 3.78 -8.87
CA ARG A 182 15.12 3.57 -10.02
C ARG A 182 13.67 3.95 -9.73
N THR A 183 13.35 4.31 -8.49
CA THR A 183 11.99 4.73 -8.12
C THR A 183 11.79 6.19 -8.48
N ALA A 184 10.66 6.52 -9.10
CA ALA A 184 10.31 7.90 -9.39
C ALA A 184 10.27 8.74 -8.08
N PRO A 185 10.65 10.03 -8.14
CA PRO A 185 10.71 10.89 -6.94
C PRO A 185 9.34 11.01 -6.26
N GLU A 186 8.25 10.90 -7.00
CA GLU A 186 6.87 10.88 -6.50
C GLU A 186 6.61 9.73 -5.49
N PHE A 187 7.44 8.68 -5.49
CA PHE A 187 7.29 7.53 -4.61
C PHE A 187 8.34 7.45 -3.48
N GLU A 188 9.14 8.49 -3.28
CA GLU A 188 10.23 8.49 -2.29
C GLU A 188 9.74 8.22 -0.85
N ALA A 189 8.54 8.70 -0.52
CA ALA A 189 7.92 8.50 0.80
C ALA A 189 7.48 7.06 1.06
N PHE A 190 7.45 6.18 0.05
CA PHE A 190 6.99 4.81 0.18
C PHE A 190 8.17 3.82 0.32
N ALA A 191 7.97 2.79 1.12
CA ALA A 191 8.92 1.67 1.24
C ALA A 191 8.74 0.63 0.13
N GLY A 192 7.57 0.62 -0.54
CA GLY A 192 7.24 -0.32 -1.60
C GLY A 192 5.81 -0.19 -2.10
N PHE A 193 5.41 -1.11 -2.97
CA PHE A 193 4.05 -1.26 -3.45
C PHE A 193 3.39 -2.52 -2.91
N LEU A 194 2.09 -2.43 -2.63
CA LEU A 194 1.22 -3.58 -2.40
C LEU A 194 0.31 -3.74 -3.62
N HIS A 195 0.48 -4.84 -4.34
CA HIS A 195 -0.36 -5.20 -5.47
C HIS A 195 -1.44 -6.17 -5.03
N ILE A 196 -2.69 -5.82 -5.30
CA ILE A 196 -3.86 -6.66 -5.10
C ILE A 196 -4.05 -7.46 -6.38
N LYS A 197 -3.71 -8.76 -6.35
CA LYS A 197 -3.84 -9.64 -7.52
C LYS A 197 -5.19 -10.34 -7.59
N ALA A 198 -5.71 -10.75 -6.45
CA ALA A 198 -7.02 -11.38 -6.33
C ALA A 198 -7.66 -11.01 -5.00
N LEU A 199 -8.96 -10.66 -5.04
CA LEU A 199 -9.83 -10.50 -3.87
C LEU A 199 -11.13 -11.24 -4.17
N GLN A 200 -11.19 -12.51 -3.80
CA GLN A 200 -12.42 -13.28 -3.85
C GLN A 200 -13.18 -13.08 -2.54
N HIS A 201 -14.49 -12.91 -2.67
CA HIS A 201 -15.40 -12.94 -1.54
C HIS A 201 -16.06 -14.32 -1.47
N LEU A 202 -16.36 -14.78 -0.26
CA LEU A 202 -17.22 -15.95 -0.08
C LEU A 202 -18.54 -15.70 -0.82
N ASN A 203 -18.94 -16.66 -1.65
CA ASN A 203 -20.17 -16.64 -2.44
C ASN A 203 -20.27 -15.54 -3.52
N ALA A 204 -19.17 -14.91 -3.91
CA ALA A 204 -19.15 -14.00 -5.05
C ALA A 204 -18.84 -14.72 -6.36
N LEU A 205 -19.65 -14.49 -7.40
CA LEU A 205 -19.42 -15.03 -8.75
C LEU A 205 -18.24 -14.36 -9.47
N ALA A 206 -17.89 -13.13 -9.08
CA ALA A 206 -16.79 -12.36 -9.65
C ALA A 206 -15.90 -11.77 -8.54
N PRO A 207 -14.58 -11.64 -8.75
CA PRO A 207 -13.69 -10.97 -7.82
C PRO A 207 -14.06 -9.49 -7.61
N ILE A 208 -13.92 -9.00 -6.38
CA ILE A 208 -14.12 -7.58 -6.08
C ILE A 208 -12.95 -6.80 -6.68
N ARG A 209 -13.28 -5.78 -7.48
CA ARG A 209 -12.30 -4.83 -8.01
C ARG A 209 -12.40 -3.53 -7.23
N GLY A 210 -11.36 -3.23 -6.45
CA GLY A 210 -11.22 -1.93 -5.81
C GLY A 210 -10.89 -0.81 -6.83
N PRO A 211 -10.88 0.46 -6.39
CA PRO A 211 -10.58 1.61 -7.26
C PRO A 211 -9.16 1.55 -7.82
N SER A 212 -8.23 0.96 -7.07
CA SER A 212 -6.85 0.71 -7.49
C SER A 212 -6.40 -0.66 -7.03
N ASN A 213 -5.73 -1.41 -7.91
CA ASN A 213 -5.09 -2.69 -7.58
C ASN A 213 -3.63 -2.52 -7.12
N LYS A 214 -3.15 -1.28 -7.03
CA LYS A 214 -1.79 -0.94 -6.62
C LYS A 214 -1.84 0.14 -5.56
N LEU A 215 -1.29 -0.15 -4.39
CA LEU A 215 -1.26 0.73 -3.23
C LEU A 215 0.19 0.99 -2.82
N GLY A 216 0.44 2.15 -2.24
CA GLY A 216 1.73 2.49 -1.65
C GLY A 216 1.81 1.99 -0.22
N VAL A 217 2.95 1.41 0.13
CA VAL A 217 3.25 0.97 1.50
C VAL A 217 4.22 1.94 2.12
N LYS A 218 3.82 2.61 3.20
CA LYS A 218 4.71 3.43 4.03
C LYS A 218 4.91 2.72 5.36
N ARG A 219 6.13 2.81 5.90
CA ARG A 219 6.46 2.26 7.21
C ARG A 219 7.05 3.36 8.06
N ASP A 220 6.33 3.70 9.12
CA ASP A 220 6.83 4.53 10.20
C ASP A 220 7.49 3.65 11.27
N ARG A 221 8.07 4.26 12.30
CA ARG A 221 8.63 3.53 13.44
C ARG A 221 7.59 2.64 14.13
N ARG A 222 6.35 3.12 14.23
CA ARG A 222 5.27 2.49 15.02
C ARG A 222 4.19 1.82 14.18
N LYS A 223 4.01 2.22 12.92
CA LYS A 223 2.85 1.83 12.10
C LYS A 223 3.23 1.50 10.67
N LEU A 224 2.44 0.60 10.09
CA LEU A 224 2.46 0.31 8.65
C LEU A 224 1.23 0.95 8.03
N HIS A 225 1.44 1.80 7.04
CA HIS A 225 0.38 2.50 6.32
C HIS A 225 0.28 1.93 4.89
N ILE A 226 -0.95 1.67 4.46
CA ILE A 226 -1.28 1.28 3.10
C ILE A 226 -2.18 2.38 2.55
N GLU A 227 -1.70 3.10 1.54
CA GLU A 227 -2.35 4.30 1.03
C GLU A 227 -2.54 4.20 -0.50
N PRO A 228 -3.61 4.79 -1.05
CA PRO A 228 -3.74 4.94 -2.49
C PRO A 228 -2.59 5.80 -3.03
N LEU A 229 -2.15 5.49 -4.25
CA LEU A 229 -1.15 6.29 -4.95
C LEU A 229 -1.83 7.51 -5.57
N HIS A 230 -1.40 8.70 -5.16
CA HIS A 230 -1.83 9.95 -5.77
C HIS A 230 -0.70 10.50 -6.62
N LEU A 231 -0.99 10.77 -7.89
CA LEU A 231 -0.11 11.59 -8.70
C LEU A 231 -0.27 13.04 -8.25
N PRO A 232 0.81 13.83 -8.16
CA PRO A 232 0.69 15.26 -7.98
C PRO A 232 -0.14 15.85 -9.14
N PRO A 233 -1.01 16.84 -8.90
CA PRO A 233 -1.81 17.44 -9.95
C PRO A 233 -0.90 17.97 -11.06
N GLU A 234 -1.25 17.69 -12.32
CA GLU A 234 -0.39 17.88 -13.49
C GLU A 234 0.10 19.34 -13.70
N GLY A 235 -0.49 20.32 -13.01
CA GLY A 235 -0.16 21.75 -13.13
C GLY A 235 1.10 22.23 -12.39
N VAL A 236 1.83 21.37 -11.65
CA VAL A 236 3.06 21.79 -10.94
C VAL A 236 4.34 21.45 -11.74
N ARG A 237 4.23 20.66 -12.82
CA ARG A 237 5.39 20.29 -13.65
C ARG A 237 5.96 21.47 -14.45
N THR A 238 5.15 22.46 -14.80
CA THR A 238 5.61 23.63 -15.57
C THR A 238 6.29 24.68 -14.70
N LEU A 239 5.88 24.84 -13.44
CA LEU A 239 6.39 25.94 -12.61
C LEU A 239 7.85 25.75 -12.15
N THR A 240 8.31 24.51 -11.97
CA THR A 240 9.70 24.28 -11.55
C THR A 240 10.69 24.52 -12.68
N GLU A 241 10.35 24.11 -13.90
CA GLU A 241 11.19 24.36 -15.08
C GLU A 241 11.18 25.86 -15.44
N ASP A 242 10.02 26.52 -15.38
CA ASP A 242 9.90 27.95 -15.65
C ASP A 242 10.67 28.81 -14.63
N VAL A 243 10.63 28.47 -13.33
CA VAL A 243 11.37 29.17 -12.28
C VAL A 243 12.87 28.95 -12.39
N GLU A 244 13.30 27.75 -12.78
CA GLU A 244 14.72 27.43 -12.98
C GLU A 244 15.28 28.07 -14.26
N MET A 245 14.46 28.15 -15.32
CA MET A 245 14.77 28.87 -16.56
C MET A 245 14.81 30.39 -16.33
N GLN A 246 13.91 30.95 -15.50
CA GLN A 246 13.97 32.35 -15.08
C GLN A 246 15.19 32.68 -14.23
N LYS A 247 15.59 31.80 -13.30
CA LYS A 247 16.84 31.98 -12.52
C LYS A 247 18.09 31.91 -13.40
N ARG A 248 18.14 30.99 -14.37
CA ARG A 248 19.23 30.90 -15.35
C ARG A 248 19.27 32.11 -16.28
N GLY A 249 18.11 32.60 -16.72
CA GLY A 249 18.00 33.81 -17.54
C GLY A 249 18.43 35.08 -16.80
N ARG A 250 18.14 35.18 -15.49
CA ARG A 250 18.54 36.32 -14.65
C ARG A 250 20.06 36.36 -14.40
N ARG A 251 20.69 35.22 -14.12
CA ARG A 251 22.16 35.12 -14.01
C ARG A 251 22.88 35.55 -15.30
N ARG A 252 22.36 35.14 -16.46
CA ARG A 252 22.96 35.47 -17.76
C ARG A 252 22.87 36.95 -18.12
N LYS A 253 21.88 37.67 -17.57
CA LYS A 253 21.69 39.11 -17.78
C LYS A 253 22.57 39.98 -16.87
N GLU A 254 22.96 39.45 -15.71
CA GLU A 254 23.92 40.09 -14.79
C GLU A 254 25.37 39.96 -15.26
N GLU A 255 25.73 38.91 -16.02
CA GLU A 255 27.10 38.72 -16.56
C GLU A 255 27.35 39.43 -17.91
N GLY A 256 26.33 39.99 -18.57
CA GLY A 256 26.43 40.54 -19.93
C GLY A 256 26.54 42.07 -20.06
N GLY A 257 26.72 42.79 -18.95
CA GLY A 257 26.70 44.25 -18.95
C GLY A 257 28.08 44.89 -18.82
N TRP A 258 28.85 44.95 -19.91
CA TRP A 258 29.90 45.98 -20.13
C TRP A 258 30.11 46.13 -21.65
N GLY A 259 29.99 47.35 -22.15
CA GLY A 259 30.52 47.78 -23.45
C GLY A 259 31.19 49.15 -23.28
N PRO A 260 31.64 49.84 -24.35
CA PRO A 260 32.06 49.39 -25.68
C PRO A 260 33.53 49.81 -25.97
N GLY A 261 34.14 49.28 -27.05
CA GLY A 261 35.35 49.90 -27.60
C GLY A 261 36.13 49.06 -28.62
N GLY A 262 36.48 49.67 -29.75
CA GLY A 262 37.69 49.35 -30.50
C GLY A 262 37.51 48.67 -31.86
N GLU A 263 37.79 49.44 -32.91
CA GLU A 263 37.95 49.04 -34.32
C GLU A 263 39.04 47.97 -34.56
N GLY A 264 38.94 47.24 -35.67
CA GLY A 264 40.04 46.43 -36.20
C GLY A 264 39.66 45.58 -37.41
N LYS A 265 40.00 46.07 -38.62
CA LYS A 265 39.88 45.42 -39.94
C LYS A 265 40.88 44.26 -40.13
N THR A 266 40.70 43.59 -41.28
CA THR A 266 41.52 42.54 -41.93
C THR A 266 41.17 41.12 -41.47
N GLY A 267 40.92 40.12 -42.32
CA GLY A 267 41.07 39.97 -43.75
C GLY A 267 41.64 38.58 -44.03
N GLY A 268 40.99 37.78 -44.88
CA GLY A 268 41.67 36.70 -45.59
C GLY A 268 41.21 35.26 -45.31
N LEU A 269 40.79 34.63 -46.42
CA LEU A 269 41.03 33.23 -46.82
C LEU A 269 40.20 32.09 -46.22
N VAL A 270 39.21 31.69 -47.02
CA VAL A 270 38.78 30.30 -47.27
C VAL A 270 39.59 29.83 -48.51
N PRO A 271 40.10 28.58 -48.64
CA PRO A 271 39.28 27.51 -49.24
C PRO A 271 39.61 26.04 -48.92
N GLY A 272 38.58 25.20 -49.12
CA GLY A 272 38.70 23.81 -49.59
C GLY A 272 38.82 22.72 -48.52
N MET A 273 38.40 21.48 -48.72
CA MET A 273 37.74 20.81 -49.84
C MET A 273 37.37 19.38 -49.34
N MET A 274 36.14 18.95 -49.65
CA MET A 274 35.71 17.59 -50.06
C MET A 274 35.73 16.32 -49.17
N CYS A 275 34.70 15.52 -49.50
CA CYS A 275 34.47 14.06 -49.41
C CYS A 275 33.96 13.49 -48.07
N ALA A 276 32.66 13.15 -48.01
CA ALA A 276 32.03 11.86 -48.38
C ALA A 276 32.09 10.89 -47.19
N THR A 277 31.01 10.24 -46.72
CA THR A 277 30.15 9.31 -47.45
C THR A 277 28.81 9.07 -46.71
N SER A 278 27.88 8.52 -47.49
CA SER A 278 26.57 7.96 -47.19
C SER A 278 26.52 6.84 -46.13
N GLY A 279 25.40 6.73 -45.42
CA GLY A 279 25.04 5.52 -44.67
C GLY A 279 23.62 5.55 -44.08
N ARG A 280 22.63 5.17 -44.90
CA ARG A 280 21.25 4.84 -44.51
C ARG A 280 21.22 3.67 -43.51
N GLY A 281 20.24 3.69 -42.60
CA GLY A 281 19.86 2.50 -41.83
C GLY A 281 18.86 2.76 -40.72
N GLY A 282 17.66 3.21 -41.06
CA GLY A 282 16.52 3.17 -40.14
C GLY A 282 15.91 1.78 -40.13
N HIS A 283 15.60 1.26 -38.93
CA HIS A 283 14.54 0.27 -38.75
C HIS A 283 13.78 0.61 -37.47
N GLY A 284 12.52 0.98 -37.67
CA GLY A 284 11.55 1.27 -36.62
C GLY A 284 11.11 0.01 -35.90
N ALA A 285 10.92 0.16 -34.60
CA ALA A 285 10.16 -0.78 -33.78
C ALA A 285 8.67 -0.46 -33.94
N SER A 286 7.90 -1.44 -34.39
CA SER A 286 6.43 -1.47 -34.27
C SER A 286 6.09 -2.63 -33.36
N LEU A 287 5.46 -2.32 -32.23
CA LEU A 287 4.78 -3.26 -31.34
C LEU A 287 3.30 -3.21 -31.71
N ASP A 288 2.70 -4.35 -32.01
CA ASP A 288 1.24 -4.52 -32.01
C ASP A 288 0.89 -5.86 -31.35
N PHE A 289 0.01 -5.74 -30.34
CA PHE A 289 -0.74 -6.72 -29.51
C PHE A 289 0.00 -7.66 -28.56
#